data_AF-A0A531N8B1-F1
#
_entry.id   AF-A0A531N8B1-F1
#
_cell.length_a   1.000
_cell.length_b   1.000
_cell.length_c   1.000
_cell.angle_alpha   90.00
_cell.angle_beta   90.00
_cell.angle_gamma   90.00
#
_symmetry.space_group_name_H-M   'P 1'
#
loop_
_entity.id
_entity.type
_entity.pdbx_description
1 polymer ?
#
loop_
_entity_poly.entity_id
_entity_poly.type
_entity_poly.pdbx_seq_one_letter_code
_entity_poly.pdbx_strand_id
1 'polypeptide(L)'
;IYTASDVPPVSVAAIIGAFRRGFGRPTRLMTMPAGPMRAAAILLGKRTSWDSLTATQICDPSLLASEGWAPETETLSRLTEMARLREPRLPV
;
A
#
# COMPACT_ATOMS: atom_id res chain seq x y z
N ILE A 1 -22.41 9.37 3.41
CA ILE A 1 -20.96 9.45 3.75
C ILE A 1 -20.22 9.17 2.45
N TYR A 2 -19.32 10.06 2.03
CA TYR A 2 -18.50 9.86 0.84
C TYR A 2 -17.18 9.21 1.23
N THR A 3 -16.65 8.35 0.36
CA THR A 3 -15.33 7.73 0.50
C THR A 3 -14.47 8.06 -0.71
N ALA A 4 -13.22 8.48 -0.47
CA ALA A 4 -12.24 8.69 -1.52
C ALA A 4 -11.29 7.49 -1.55
N SER A 5 -11.14 6.87 -2.71
CA SER A 5 -10.25 5.73 -2.92
C SER A 5 -9.83 5.63 -4.39
N ASP A 6 -8.79 4.84 -4.66
CA ASP A 6 -8.46 4.42 -6.02
C ASP A 6 -9.61 3.59 -6.62
N VAL A 7 -9.79 3.68 -7.94
CA VAL A 7 -10.88 2.99 -8.66
C VAL A 7 -10.54 1.53 -8.95
N PRO A 8 -9.34 1.16 -9.42
CA PRO A 8 -8.87 -0.19 -9.14
C PRO A 8 -8.35 -0.24 -7.70
N PRO A 9 -8.84 -1.15 -6.84
CA PRO A 9 -8.28 -1.35 -5.51
C PRO A 9 -6.78 -1.63 -5.58
N VAL A 10 -5.99 -0.90 -4.80
CA VAL A 10 -4.53 -1.04 -4.80
C VAL A 10 -4.10 -2.02 -3.70
N SER A 11 -3.40 -3.09 -4.09
CA SER A 11 -2.88 -4.06 -3.13
C SER A 11 -1.65 -3.52 -2.38
N VAL A 12 -1.47 -3.96 -1.13
CA VAL A 12 -0.25 -3.66 -0.34
C VAL A 12 1.02 -4.12 -1.07
N ALA A 13 0.97 -5.25 -1.78
CA ALA A 13 2.09 -5.73 -2.60
C ALA A 13 2.44 -4.76 -3.74
N ALA A 14 1.44 -4.17 -4.40
CA ALA A 14 1.65 -3.16 -5.44
C ALA A 14 2.25 -1.86 -4.87
N ILE A 15 1.79 -1.43 -3.69
CA ILE A 15 2.36 -0.29 -2.95
C ILE A 15 3.85 -0.52 -2.65
N ILE A 16 4.20 -1.67 -2.06
CA ILE A 16 5.60 -2.03 -1.78
C ILE A 16 6.40 -2.10 -3.09
N GLY A 17 5.83 -2.68 -4.15
CA GLY A 17 6.46 -2.74 -5.46
C GLY A 17 6.78 -1.36 -6.06
N ALA A 18 5.86 -0.39 -5.92
CA ALA A 18 6.07 0.99 -6.37
C ALA A 18 7.25 1.65 -5.65
N PHE A 19 7.29 1.55 -4.31
CA PHE A 19 8.43 2.05 -3.54
C PHE A 19 9.75 1.39 -3.94
N ARG A 20 9.77 0.05 -4.07
CA ARG A 20 10.99 -0.68 -4.46
C ARG A 20 11.50 -0.23 -5.83
N ARG A 21 10.61 -0.08 -6.82
CA ARG A 21 10.98 0.48 -8.13
C ARG A 21 11.54 1.90 -8.02
N GLY A 22 10.94 2.74 -7.19
CA GLY A 22 11.41 4.11 -6.96
C GLY A 22 12.82 4.16 -6.37
N PHE A 23 13.15 3.23 -5.47
CA PHE A 23 14.51 3.08 -4.89
C PHE A 23 15.50 2.31 -5.79
N GLY A 24 15.15 2.00 -7.04
CA GLY A 24 16.01 1.20 -7.93
C GLY A 24 16.21 -0.26 -7.49
N ARG A 25 15.35 -0.80 -6.62
CA ARG A 25 15.44 -2.16 -6.08
C ARG A 25 14.45 -3.11 -6.76
N PRO A 26 14.83 -4.37 -7.04
CA PRO A 26 13.92 -5.34 -7.66
C PRO A 26 12.81 -5.74 -6.68
N THR A 27 11.54 -5.84 -7.08
CA THR A 27 10.40 -6.05 -6.14
C THR A 27 10.52 -7.29 -5.23
N ARG A 28 10.99 -8.43 -5.76
CA ARG A 28 11.29 -9.68 -5.00
C ARG A 28 10.31 -10.00 -3.85
N LEU A 29 9.01 -9.85 -4.10
CA LEU A 29 7.96 -10.24 -3.15
C LEU A 29 7.63 -11.71 -3.33
N MET A 30 7.31 -12.38 -2.23
CA MET A 30 6.86 -13.78 -2.23
C MET A 30 5.63 -13.91 -1.35
N THR A 31 4.74 -14.84 -1.72
CA THR A 31 3.53 -15.13 -0.95
C THR A 31 3.89 -15.80 0.36
N MET A 32 3.29 -15.35 1.45
CA MET A 32 3.48 -15.92 2.78
C MET A 32 2.14 -16.43 3.32
N PRO A 33 2.09 -17.64 3.91
CA PRO A 33 0.87 -18.14 4.52
C PRO A 33 0.48 -17.30 5.74
N ALA A 34 -0.79 -16.90 5.80
CA ALA A 34 -1.30 -15.97 6.82
C ALA A 34 -1.24 -16.55 8.25
N GLY A 35 -1.46 -17.86 8.41
CA GLY A 35 -1.49 -18.52 9.73
C GLY A 35 -0.18 -18.37 10.51
N PRO A 36 0.96 -18.83 9.98
CA PRO A 36 2.27 -18.68 10.62
C PRO A 36 2.63 -17.20 10.89
N MET A 37 2.33 -16.32 9.93
CA MET A 37 2.58 -14.88 10.08
C MET A 37 1.77 -14.26 11.22
N ARG A 38 0.49 -14.63 11.35
CA ARG A 38 -0.36 -14.21 12.47
C ARG A 38 0.17 -14.69 13.81
N ALA A 39 0.59 -15.95 13.90
CA ALA A 39 1.16 -16.52 15.12
C ALA A 39 2.44 -15.76 15.53
N ALA A 40 3.34 -15.49 14.59
CA ALA A 40 4.54 -14.68 14.82
C ALA A 40 4.17 -13.26 15.30
N ALA A 41 3.20 -12.60 14.65
CA ALA A 41 2.75 -11.27 15.07
C ALA A 41 2.18 -11.26 16.51
N ILE A 42 1.43 -12.30 16.90
CA ILE A 42 0.90 -12.45 18.26
C ILE A 42 2.05 -12.62 19.27
N LEU A 43 3.01 -13.51 18.98
CA LEU A 43 4.17 -13.74 19.85
C LEU A 43 5.01 -12.46 20.05
N LEU A 44 5.10 -11.62 19.02
CA LEU A 44 5.78 -10.33 19.08
C LEU A 44 4.94 -9.20 19.72
N GLY A 45 3.74 -9.48 20.23
CA GLY A 45 2.84 -8.47 20.81
C GLY A 45 2.18 -7.53 19.79
N LYS A 46 2.22 -7.88 18.50
CA LYS A 46 1.74 -7.05 17.36
C LYS A 46 0.40 -7.51 16.80
N ARG A 47 -0.45 -8.14 17.62
CA ARG A 47 -1.75 -8.67 17.18
C ARG A 47 -2.63 -7.59 16.55
N THR A 48 -2.77 -6.44 17.21
CA THR A 48 -3.60 -5.34 16.70
C THR A 48 -3.10 -4.81 15.36
N SER A 49 -1.79 -4.63 15.21
CA SER A 49 -1.19 -4.23 13.93
C SER A 49 -1.45 -5.25 12.82
N TRP A 50 -1.36 -6.55 13.14
CA TRP A 50 -1.68 -7.61 12.18
C TRP A 50 -3.15 -7.57 11.77
N ASP A 51 -4.06 -7.51 12.73
CA ASP A 51 -5.50 -7.49 12.46
C ASP A 51 -5.88 -6.23 11.64
N SER A 52 -5.32 -5.06 11.96
CA SER A 52 -5.54 -3.83 11.17
C SER A 52 -4.96 -3.92 9.75
N LEU A 53 -3.75 -4.45 9.58
CA LEU A 53 -3.09 -4.54 8.28
C LEU A 53 -3.76 -5.55 7.35
N THR A 54 -4.35 -6.62 7.92
CA THR A 54 -5.02 -7.68 7.17
C THR A 54 -6.53 -7.49 7.03
N ALA A 55 -7.10 -6.47 7.67
CA ALA A 55 -8.48 -6.07 7.45
C ALA A 55 -8.69 -5.57 6.01
N THR A 56 -9.88 -5.84 5.45
CA THR A 56 -10.26 -5.34 4.12
C THR A 56 -10.35 -3.81 4.17
N GLN A 57 -9.48 -3.15 3.40
CA GLN A 57 -9.44 -1.70 3.24
C GLN A 57 -9.88 -1.29 1.83
N ILE A 58 -10.88 -1.99 1.29
CA ILE A 58 -11.46 -1.71 -0.02
C ILE A 58 -12.68 -0.81 0.19
N CYS A 59 -12.69 0.33 -0.49
CA CYS A 59 -13.80 1.29 -0.48
C CYS A 59 -14.38 1.44 -1.89
N ASP A 60 -15.63 1.88 -1.98
CA ASP A 60 -16.28 2.23 -3.25
C ASP A 60 -16.36 3.76 -3.39
N PRO A 61 -15.64 4.38 -4.35
CA PRO A 61 -15.69 5.81 -4.57
C PRO A 61 -16.86 6.24 -5.48
N SER A 62 -17.74 5.33 -5.92
CA SER A 62 -18.80 5.60 -6.91
C SER A 62 -19.68 6.80 -6.56
N LEU A 63 -20.08 6.91 -5.30
CA LEU A 63 -20.92 8.00 -4.81
C LEU A 63 -20.19 9.35 -4.80
N LEU A 64 -18.88 9.37 -4.53
CA LEU A 64 -18.11 10.60 -4.61
C LEU A 64 -17.84 10.98 -6.07
N ALA A 65 -17.60 9.97 -6.91
CA ALA A 65 -17.39 10.16 -8.34
C ALA A 65 -18.63 10.71 -9.07
N SER A 66 -19.85 10.36 -8.63
CA SER A 66 -21.08 10.92 -9.20
C SER A 66 -21.23 12.42 -8.99
N GLU A 67 -20.54 12.99 -8.00
CA GLU A 67 -20.48 14.44 -7.75
C GLU A 67 -19.43 15.16 -8.63
N GLY A 68 -18.86 14.46 -9.62
CA GLY A 68 -17.84 15.00 -10.53
C GLY A 68 -16.42 14.96 -9.99
N TRP A 69 -16.20 14.32 -8.83
CA TRP A 69 -14.87 14.08 -8.30
C TRP A 69 -14.16 12.97 -9.09
N ALA A 70 -12.89 13.16 -9.42
CA ALA A 70 -12.06 12.14 -10.01
C ALA A 70 -10.68 12.12 -9.32
N PRO A 71 -10.07 10.94 -9.11
CA PRO A 71 -8.72 10.85 -8.58
C PRO A 71 -7.73 11.50 -9.55
N GLU A 72 -6.96 12.47 -9.06
CA GLU A 72 -6.08 13.31 -9.90
C GLU A 72 -4.90 12.55 -10.53
N THR A 73 -4.44 11.45 -9.93
CA THR A 73 -3.27 10.72 -10.45
C THR A 73 -3.29 9.25 -10.07
N GLU A 74 -2.65 8.42 -10.91
CA GLU A 74 -2.35 7.03 -10.58
C GLU A 74 -1.42 6.95 -9.36
N THR A 75 -1.96 6.44 -8.24
CA THR A 75 -1.30 6.35 -6.93
C THR A 75 0.07 5.66 -7.01
N LEU A 76 0.19 4.54 -7.73
CA LEU A 76 1.44 3.77 -7.82
C LEU A 76 2.58 4.56 -8.50
N SER A 77 2.24 5.37 -9.50
CA SER A 77 3.21 6.22 -10.20
C SER A 77 3.72 7.32 -9.27
N ARG A 78 2.83 7.94 -8.47
CA ARG A 78 3.21 8.93 -7.45
C ARG A 78 4.05 8.33 -6.32
N LEU A 79 3.72 7.14 -5.85
CA LEU A 79 4.53 6.43 -4.84
C LEU A 79 5.95 6.14 -5.36
N THR A 80 6.06 5.70 -6.62
CA THR A 80 7.36 5.44 -7.26
C THR A 80 8.19 6.72 -7.33
N GLU A 81 7.57 7.82 -7.76
CA GLU A 81 8.26 9.12 -7.88
C GLU A 81 8.67 9.68 -6.53
N MET A 82 7.79 9.61 -5.52
CA MET A 82 8.14 10.01 -4.15
C MET A 82 9.34 9.23 -3.59
N ALA A 83 9.45 7.94 -3.89
CA ALA A 83 10.60 7.14 -3.49
C ALA A 83 11.91 7.63 -4.16
N ARG A 84 11.86 7.94 -5.46
CA ARG A 84 13.02 8.49 -6.19
C ARG A 84 13.48 9.81 -5.60
N LEU A 85 12.53 10.71 -5.35
CA LEU A 85 12.81 12.04 -4.81
C LEU A 85 13.31 12.03 -3.36
N ARG A 86 13.03 10.95 -2.61
CA ARG A 86 13.55 10.75 -1.25
C ARG A 86 14.99 10.23 -1.23
N GLU A 87 15.55 9.84 -2.37
CA GLU A 87 16.96 9.47 -2.50
C GLU A 87 17.85 10.68 -2.87
N PRO A 88 18.07 11.60 -1.91
CA PRO A 88 19.40 12.18 -1.72
C PRO A 88 19.82 12.16 -0.24
N ARG A 89 20.97 11.50 0.02
CA ARG A 89 21.79 11.43 1.25
C ARG A 89 21.46 10.32 2.27
N LEU A 90 22.23 9.24 2.20
CA LEU A 90 22.86 8.63 3.38
C LEU A 90 24.27 8.18 2.96
N PRO A 91 25.36 8.83 3.45
CA PRO A 91 26.70 8.27 3.31
C PRO A 91 26.78 7.00 4.17
N VAL A 92 27.29 5.91 3.57
CA VAL A 92 27.73 4.70 4.26
C VAL A 92 29.04 5.00 4.97
#